data_AF-A0A370S155-F1
#
_entry.id   AF-A0A370S155-F1
#
_cell.length_a   1.000
_cell.length_b   1.000
_cell.length_c   1.000
_cell.angle_alpha   90.00
_cell.angle_beta   90.00
_cell.angle_gamma   90.00
#
_symmetry.space_group_name_H-M   'P 1'
#
loop_
_entity.id
_entity.type
_entity.pdbx_description
1 polymer ?
#
loop_
_entity_poly.entity_id
_entity_poly.type
_entity_poly.pdbx_seq_one_letter_code
_entity_poly.pdbx_strand_id
1 'polypeptide(L)' 'MICTQQNLAVIAMSTKTDVEAVRLIGDEVVRLLSLPDERLEVEVHHGLKLIAELARWRDLAGLSSAEPAGTVR' A
#
# COMPACT_ATOMS: atom_id res chain seq x y z
N MET A 1 26.29 9.62 -18.08
CA MET A 1 24.90 9.90 -18.48
C MET A 1 23.99 8.83 -17.84
N ILE A 2 23.84 8.86 -16.51
CA ILE A 2 23.16 7.81 -15.69
C ILE A 2 21.79 8.31 -15.15
N CYS A 3 21.49 9.60 -15.33
CA CYS A 3 20.44 10.32 -14.60
C CYS A 3 18.99 10.02 -15.04
N THR A 4 18.77 9.32 -16.16
CA THR A 4 17.42 8.96 -16.64
C THR A 4 17.03 7.53 -16.34
N GLN A 5 17.99 6.59 -16.32
CA GLN A 5 17.68 5.16 -16.12
C GLN A 5 17.36 4.83 -14.66
N GLN A 6 18.02 5.49 -13.69
CA GLN A 6 17.76 5.30 -12.26
C GLN A 6 16.35 5.76 -11.84
N ASN A 7 15.86 6.89 -12.39
CA ASN A 7 14.52 7.39 -12.08
C ASN A 7 13.42 6.49 -12.65
N LEU A 8 13.60 5.96 -13.87
CA LEU A 8 12.63 5.03 -14.47
C LEU A 8 12.57 3.70 -13.72
N ALA A 9 13.71 3.19 -13.25
CA ALA A 9 13.76 1.98 -12.44
C ALA A 9 13.08 2.16 -11.08
N VAL A 10 13.25 3.32 -10.44
CA VAL A 10 12.56 3.65 -9.18
C VAL A 10 11.06 3.78 -9.38
N ILE A 11 10.61 4.43 -10.47
CA ILE A 11 9.18 4.53 -10.82
C ILE A 11 8.58 3.15 -11.14
N ALA A 12 9.27 2.33 -11.92
CA ALA A 12 8.82 0.98 -12.27
C ALA A 12 8.81 0.02 -11.07
N MET A 13 9.77 0.17 -10.15
CA MET A 13 9.78 -0.55 -8.88
C MET A 13 8.64 -0.08 -7.98
N SER A 14 8.42 1.24 -7.86
CA SER A 14 7.29 1.80 -7.10
C SER A 14 5.97 1.27 -7.65
N THR A 15 5.71 1.36 -8.97
CA THR A 15 4.44 0.87 -9.55
C THR A 15 4.23 -0.63 -9.36
N LYS A 16 5.29 -1.44 -9.41
CA LYS A 16 5.22 -2.86 -9.06
C LYS A 16 4.86 -3.06 -7.58
N THR A 17 5.38 -2.22 -6.70
CA THR A 17 5.05 -2.25 -5.26
C THR A 17 3.64 -1.71 -4.97
N ASP A 18 3.17 -0.71 -5.71
CA ASP A 18 1.78 -0.20 -5.64
C ASP A 18 0.79 -1.35 -5.92
N VAL A 19 1.00 -2.08 -7.03
CA VAL A 19 0.14 -3.20 -7.44
C VAL A 19 0.15 -4.33 -6.41
N GLU A 20 1.32 -4.65 -5.87
CA GLU A 20 1.44 -5.70 -4.86
C GLU A 20 0.77 -5.30 -3.54
N ALA A 21 0.90 -4.04 -3.12
CA ALA A 21 0.20 -3.51 -1.96
C ALA A 21 -1.33 -3.60 -2.13
N VAL A 22 -1.86 -3.25 -3.31
CA VAL A 22 -3.29 -3.40 -3.61
C VAL A 22 -3.73 -4.86 -3.53
N ARG A 23 -2.92 -5.80 -4.07
CA ARG A 23 -3.21 -7.24 -4.00
C ARG A 23 -3.28 -7.74 -2.56
N LEU A 24 -2.27 -7.43 -1.75
CA LEU A 24 -2.20 -7.85 -0.36
C LEU A 24 -3.35 -7.27 0.49
N ILE A 25 -3.74 -6.02 0.23
CA ILE A 25 -4.92 -5.41 0.88
C ILE A 25 -6.20 -6.16 0.46
N GLY A 26 -6.36 -6.45 -0.84
CA GLY A 26 -7.50 -7.20 -1.35
C GLY A 26 -7.61 -8.59 -0.74
N ASP A 27 -6.49 -9.33 -0.68
CA ASP A 27 -6.44 -10.67 -0.09
C ASP A 27 -6.85 -10.65 1.39
N GLU A 28 -6.40 -9.65 2.15
CA GLU A 28 -6.74 -9.51 3.56
C GLU A 28 -8.23 -9.14 3.77
N VAL A 29 -8.79 -8.27 2.91
CA VAL A 29 -10.23 -7.97 2.94
C VAL A 29 -11.06 -9.22 2.64
N VAL A 30 -10.68 -9.99 1.60
CA VAL A 30 -11.37 -11.25 1.26
C VAL A 30 -11.26 -12.25 2.41
N ARG A 31 -10.09 -12.36 3.06
CA ARG A 31 -9.89 -13.22 4.23
C ARG A 31 -10.86 -12.86 5.37
N LEU A 32 -10.94 -11.57 5.74
CA LEU A 32 -11.84 -11.09 6.80
C LEU A 32 -13.31 -11.35 6.46
N LEU A 33 -13.74 -11.01 5.24
CA LEU A 33 -15.13 -11.20 4.79
C LEU A 33 -15.52 -12.67 4.60
N SER A 34 -14.54 -13.59 4.60
CA SER A 34 -14.76 -15.03 4.55
C SER A 34 -14.88 -15.67 5.94
N LEU A 35 -14.65 -14.92 7.02
CA LEU A 35 -14.82 -15.41 8.39
C LEU A 35 -16.30 -15.43 8.77
N PRO A 36 -16.72 -16.39 9.61
CA PRO A 36 -18.01 -16.31 10.29
C PRO A 36 -18.01 -15.15 11.29
N ASP A 37 -19.20 -14.61 11.58
CA ASP A 37 -19.39 -13.38 12.38
C ASP A 37 -18.68 -13.43 13.74
N GLU A 38 -18.75 -14.56 14.45
CA GLU A 38 -18.13 -14.71 15.78
C GLU A 38 -16.61 -14.62 15.72
N ARG A 39 -16.01 -15.03 14.60
CA ARG A 39 -14.57 -14.90 14.37
C ARG A 39 -14.19 -13.53 13.82
N LEU A 40 -15.07 -12.92 13.02
CA LEU A 40 -14.83 -11.59 12.49
C LEU A 40 -14.71 -10.56 13.61
N GLU A 41 -15.58 -10.59 14.63
CA GLU A 41 -15.50 -9.65 15.77
C GLU A 41 -14.16 -9.71 16.50
N VAL A 42 -13.55 -10.90 16.58
CA VAL A 42 -12.25 -11.11 17.23
C VAL A 42 -11.08 -10.67 16.34
N GLU A 43 -11.18 -10.92 15.04
CA GLU A 43 -10.08 -10.75 14.07
C GLU A 43 -10.07 -9.37 13.39
N VAL A 44 -11.21 -8.67 13.37
CA VAL A 44 -11.39 -7.42 12.60
C VAL A 44 -10.39 -6.34 13.00
N HIS A 45 -10.08 -6.21 14.29
CA HIS A 45 -9.13 -5.21 14.75
C HIS A 45 -7.71 -5.47 14.21
N HIS A 46 -7.28 -6.73 14.23
CA HIS A 46 -5.98 -7.12 13.71
C HIS A 46 -5.92 -6.97 12.18
N GLY A 47 -6.97 -7.38 11.48
CA GLY A 47 -7.03 -7.26 10.03
C GLY A 47 -7.05 -5.80 9.55
N LEU A 48 -7.82 -4.93 10.21
CA LEU A 48 -7.82 -3.49 9.92
C LEU A 48 -6.45 -2.85 10.16
N LYS A 49 -5.73 -3.29 11.20
CA LYS A 49 -4.37 -2.82 11.46
C LYS A 49 -3.42 -3.21 10.33
N LEU A 50 -3.47 -4.47 9.87
CA LEU A 50 -2.66 -4.95 8.76
C LEU A 50 -2.98 -4.19 7.45
N ILE A 51 -4.26 -3.98 7.14
CA ILE A 51 -4.68 -3.17 5.99
C ILE A 51 -4.10 -1.75 6.08
N ALA A 52 -4.15 -1.13 7.25
CA ALA A 52 -3.60 0.22 7.44
C ALA A 52 -2.07 0.26 7.29
N GLU A 53 -1.36 -0.78 7.74
CA GLU A 53 0.09 -0.92 7.53
C GLU A 53 0.43 -1.09 6.06
N LEU A 54 -0.28 -1.98 5.36
CA LEU A 54 -0.14 -2.19 3.93
C LEU A 54 -0.45 -0.92 3.15
N ALA A 55 -1.45 -0.14 3.53
CA ALA A 55 -1.79 1.12 2.86
C ALA A 55 -0.69 2.19 3.02
N ARG A 56 0.07 2.17 4.11
CA ARG A 56 1.17 3.10 4.40
C ARG A 56 2.52 2.64 3.86
N TRP A 57 2.57 1.62 3.01
CA TRP A 57 3.82 1.03 2.52
C TRP A 57 4.79 2.05 1.90
N ARG A 58 4.30 3.12 1.25
CA ARG A 58 5.16 4.18 0.68
C ARG A 58 5.89 4.97 1.77
N ASP A 59 5.23 5.23 2.89
CA ASP A 59 5.83 5.93 4.02
C ASP A 59 6.88 5.04 4.70
N LEU A 60 6.58 3.74 4.84
CA LEU A 60 7.50 2.74 5.39
C LEU A 60 8.74 2.52 4.51
N ALA A 61 8.57 2.61 3.20
CA ALA A 61 9.67 2.49 2.23
C ALA A 61 10.51 3.77 2.11
N GLY A 62 10.18 4.84 2.83
CA GLY A 62 10.83 6.15 2.67
C GLY A 62 10.59 6.75 1.27
N LEU A 63 9.58 6.24 0.55
CA LEU A 63 9.17 6.67 -0.79
C LEU A 63 8.07 7.73 -0.74
N SER A 64 7.82 8.31 0.45
CA SER A 64 6.92 9.43 0.62
C SER A 64 7.44 10.59 -0.21
N SER A 65 6.93 10.68 -1.44
CA SER A 65 7.15 11.83 -2.30
C SER A 65 6.55 13.00 -1.54
N ALA A 66 7.39 13.96 -1.12
CA ALA A 66 6.90 15.30 -0.88
C ALA A 66 6.09 15.68 -2.12
N GLU A 67 4.80 15.97 -1.95
CA GLU A 67 4.03 16.52 -3.06
C GLU A 67 4.77 17.74 -3.60
N PRO A 68 4.89 17.91 -4.94
CA PRO A 68 5.14 19.25 -5.42
C PRO A 68 3.91 20.06 -5.00
N ALA A 69 4.14 21.13 -4.25
CA ALA A 69 3.13 22.13 -3.92
C ALA A 69 2.56 22.73 -5.21
N GLY A 70 1.62 22.03 -5.83
CA GLY A 70 0.92 22.40 -7.04
C GLY A 70 -0.37 23.08 -6.65
N THR A 71 -0.31 24.39 -6.53
CA THR A 71 -1.49 25.25 -6.36
C THR A 71 -2.48 24.94 -7.47
N VAL A 72 -3.62 24.33 -7.14
CA VAL A 72 -4.79 24.38 -8.02
C VAL A 72 -5.29 25.82 -7.97
N ARG A 73 -4.99 26.58 -9.03
CA ARG A 73 -5.63 27.87 -9.31
C ARG A 73 -6.95 27.64 -10.02
#